data_AF-A0A2N7JU83-F1
#
_entry.id   AF-A0A2N7JU83-F1
#
_cell.length_a   1.000
_cell.length_b   1.000
_cell.length_c   1.000
_cell.angle_alpha   90.00
_cell.angle_beta   90.00
_cell.angle_gamma   90.00
#
_symmetry.space_group_name_H-M   'P 1'
#
loop_
_entity.id
_entity.type
_entity.pdbx_description
1 polymer ?
#
loop_
_entity_poly.entity_id
_entity_poly.type
_entity_poly.pdbx_seq_one_letter_code
_entity_poly.pdbx_strand_id
1 'polypeptide(L)'
;MKRKTPPYLTGRFFDGISSGLFMLALPWLMLATPNMGTFVALTALLCTVTTFLVTPYFSALIDRHSRKHILIIAQIIQASTAFIVAAIYWLGFGSIMVLGAAQLIFWVSSSLAWHTNNAFTQENYDHHEYAKISSHQEIILQSTTLGAGALGVVLLEQWSINEFAIFAGIASTISAFSYLMTPYRRRIKDSVNTPFKQQLIEIKDVFAQSPQFYGFLIVSCLSYPMMTFLSRLVPIWFSELNVTGDWLALYNISLGMGALIIGVSLPLILKSASHKTIIQIAMVIIAVSLLLMSQVENPAYIIVLTFIFGAFNALNRIARTNWMHHAVAMKQRGRVDGGLALFATLTQSLSYVLIAVLAQADAIVYGFTIAGVVVLAATFWMGKLGKQIKPECTLANQC
;
A
#
# COMPACT_ATOMS: atom_id res chain seq x y z
N MET A 1 24.29 9.10 -7.16
CA MET A 1 23.01 9.71 -6.75
C MET A 1 22.38 10.72 -7.73
N LYS A 2 23.01 11.88 -8.05
CA LYS A 2 22.28 13.11 -8.48
C LYS A 2 21.43 13.05 -9.76
N ARG A 3 21.74 12.22 -10.78
CA ARG A 3 20.99 12.24 -12.06
C ARG A 3 19.79 11.29 -12.14
N LYS A 4 19.69 10.27 -11.27
CA LYS A 4 18.60 9.25 -11.34
C LYS A 4 17.42 9.48 -10.40
N THR A 5 17.68 10.08 -9.23
CA THR A 5 16.67 10.24 -8.18
C THR A 5 15.60 11.29 -8.49
N PRO A 6 15.93 12.50 -8.96
CA PRO A 6 14.91 13.51 -9.23
C PRO A 6 13.82 13.06 -10.22
N PRO A 7 14.13 12.56 -11.44
CA PRO A 7 13.07 12.15 -12.37
C PRO A 7 12.25 10.98 -11.83
N TYR A 8 12.87 10.05 -11.09
CA TYR A 8 12.16 8.94 -10.47
C TYR A 8 11.16 9.39 -9.41
N LEU A 9 11.58 10.30 -8.51
CA LEU A 9 10.73 10.83 -7.45
C LEU A 9 9.62 11.73 -8.02
N THR A 10 9.91 12.55 -9.04
CA THR A 10 8.89 13.32 -9.76
C THR A 10 7.85 12.39 -10.38
N GLY A 11 8.28 11.30 -11.03
CA GLY A 11 7.37 10.30 -11.58
C GLY A 11 6.44 9.73 -10.51
N ARG A 12 7.00 9.33 -9.37
CA ARG A 12 6.22 8.78 -8.26
C ARG A 12 5.27 9.80 -7.62
N PHE A 13 5.65 11.08 -7.57
CA PHE A 13 4.82 12.14 -7.04
C PHE A 13 3.58 12.37 -7.90
N PHE A 14 3.75 12.50 -9.21
CA PHE A 14 2.62 12.69 -10.12
C PHE A 14 1.76 11.42 -10.29
N ASP A 15 2.36 10.23 -10.21
CA ASP A 15 1.61 8.96 -10.08
C ASP A 15 0.71 8.98 -8.84
N GLY A 16 1.28 9.37 -7.69
CA GLY A 16 0.53 9.50 -6.43
C GLY A 16 -0.61 10.51 -6.48
N ILE A 17 -0.42 11.65 -7.16
CA ILE A 17 -1.49 12.65 -7.37
C ILE A 17 -2.59 12.06 -8.25
N SER A 18 -2.24 11.52 -9.42
CA SER A 18 -3.23 11.02 -10.39
C SER A 18 -4.05 9.87 -9.79
N SER A 19 -3.37 8.87 -9.25
CA SER A 19 -4.01 7.71 -8.63
C SER A 19 -4.77 8.07 -7.37
N GLY A 20 -4.21 8.92 -6.50
CA GLY A 20 -4.87 9.38 -5.28
C GLY A 20 -6.17 10.10 -5.57
N LEU A 21 -6.19 10.97 -6.59
CA LEU A 21 -7.40 11.63 -7.05
C LEU A 21 -8.45 10.62 -7.51
N PHE A 22 -8.14 9.72 -8.44
CA PHE A 22 -9.14 8.77 -8.95
C PHE A 22 -9.61 7.75 -7.90
N MET A 23 -8.70 7.24 -7.06
CA MET A 23 -9.03 6.23 -6.06
C MET A 23 -9.88 6.78 -4.90
N LEU A 24 -9.75 8.06 -4.56
CA LEU A 24 -10.51 8.70 -3.48
C LEU A 24 -11.76 9.43 -3.99
N ALA A 25 -11.68 10.10 -5.14
CA ALA A 25 -12.76 10.94 -5.64
C ALA A 25 -13.85 10.17 -6.39
N LEU A 26 -13.52 9.14 -7.17
CA LEU A 26 -14.52 8.41 -7.96
C LEU A 26 -15.59 7.73 -7.09
N PRO A 27 -15.26 7.03 -5.98
CA PRO A 27 -16.28 6.51 -5.08
C PRO A 27 -17.22 7.60 -4.56
N TRP A 28 -16.68 8.78 -4.25
CA TRP A 28 -17.46 9.91 -3.75
C TRP A 28 -18.41 10.46 -4.81
N LEU A 29 -17.92 10.68 -6.04
CA LEU A 29 -18.74 11.11 -7.17
C LEU A 29 -19.88 10.14 -7.48
N MET A 30 -19.62 8.84 -7.37
CA MET A 30 -20.66 7.83 -7.57
C MET A 30 -21.71 7.87 -6.46
N LEU A 31 -21.30 8.07 -5.20
CA LEU A 31 -22.21 8.16 -4.05
C LEU A 31 -23.06 9.44 -4.03
N ALA A 32 -22.62 10.51 -4.71
CA ALA A 32 -23.44 11.72 -4.89
C ALA A 32 -24.70 11.46 -5.71
N THR A 33 -24.74 10.36 -6.49
CA THR A 33 -25.95 9.92 -7.19
C THR A 33 -26.82 9.05 -6.26
N PRO A 34 -28.15 9.30 -6.19
CA PRO A 34 -29.04 8.55 -5.32
C PRO A 34 -28.97 7.02 -5.54
N ASN A 35 -29.06 6.25 -4.45
CA ASN A 35 -29.10 4.78 -4.43
C ASN A 35 -27.87 4.05 -5.00
N MET A 36 -26.70 4.70 -5.05
CA MET A 36 -25.48 4.09 -5.62
C MET A 36 -24.57 3.38 -4.61
N GLY A 37 -24.94 3.32 -3.33
CA GLY A 37 -24.15 2.67 -2.28
C GLY A 37 -23.75 1.22 -2.63
N THR A 38 -24.71 0.42 -3.11
CA THR A 38 -24.46 -0.97 -3.53
C THR A 38 -23.51 -1.04 -4.72
N PHE A 39 -23.64 -0.15 -5.70
CA PHE A 39 -22.78 -0.11 -6.87
C PHE A 39 -21.31 0.20 -6.50
N VAL A 40 -21.10 1.19 -5.64
CA VAL A 40 -19.75 1.54 -5.14
C VAL A 40 -19.13 0.38 -4.36
N ALA A 41 -19.90 -0.29 -3.49
CA ALA A 41 -19.43 -1.45 -2.73
C ALA A 41 -19.05 -2.62 -3.65
N LEU A 42 -19.90 -2.95 -4.64
CA LEU A 42 -19.62 -3.99 -5.63
C LEU A 42 -18.41 -3.65 -6.51
N THR A 43 -18.24 -2.38 -6.88
CA THR A 43 -17.07 -1.90 -7.63
C THR A 43 -15.79 -2.09 -6.81
N ALA A 44 -15.79 -1.71 -5.54
CA ALA A 44 -14.65 -1.89 -4.65
C ALA A 44 -14.31 -3.38 -4.42
N LEU A 45 -15.33 -4.22 -4.29
CA LEU A 45 -15.15 -5.68 -4.21
C LEU A 45 -14.54 -6.24 -5.50
N LEU A 46 -15.06 -5.84 -6.67
CA LEU A 46 -14.54 -6.25 -7.97
C LEU A 46 -13.07 -5.82 -8.13
N CYS A 47 -12.72 -4.60 -7.71
CA CYS A 47 -11.33 -4.13 -7.68
C CYS A 47 -10.44 -5.03 -6.83
N THR A 48 -10.89 -5.36 -5.62
CA THR A 48 -10.13 -6.20 -4.67
C THR A 48 -9.93 -7.62 -5.20
N VAL A 49 -11.01 -8.27 -5.67
CA VAL A 49 -10.96 -9.63 -6.21
C VAL A 49 -10.10 -9.67 -7.47
N THR A 50 -10.26 -8.70 -8.38
CA THR A 50 -9.46 -8.63 -9.60
C THR A 50 -7.98 -8.47 -9.27
N THR A 51 -7.62 -7.53 -8.38
CA THR A 51 -6.23 -7.36 -7.95
C THR A 51 -5.66 -8.63 -7.32
N PHE A 52 -6.42 -9.31 -6.45
CA PHE A 52 -5.99 -10.57 -5.85
C PHE A 52 -5.69 -11.64 -6.90
N LEU A 53 -6.60 -11.83 -7.87
CA LEU A 53 -6.45 -12.84 -8.93
C LEU A 53 -5.27 -12.54 -9.87
N VAL A 54 -5.02 -11.27 -10.19
CA VAL A 54 -3.91 -10.87 -11.07
C VAL A 54 -2.57 -10.71 -10.35
N THR A 55 -2.53 -10.71 -9.02
CA THR A 55 -1.30 -10.52 -8.23
C THR A 55 -0.17 -11.50 -8.62
N PRO A 56 -0.41 -12.82 -8.78
CA PRO A 56 0.66 -13.72 -9.20
C PRO A 56 1.16 -13.43 -10.62
N TYR A 57 0.28 -12.95 -11.51
CA TYR A 57 0.66 -12.50 -12.84
C TYR A 57 1.55 -11.24 -12.77
N PHE A 58 1.24 -10.29 -11.89
CA PHE A 58 2.09 -9.12 -11.65
C PHE A 58 3.46 -9.51 -11.15
N SER A 59 3.54 -10.45 -10.19
CA SER A 59 4.81 -11.00 -9.71
C SER A 59 5.67 -11.54 -10.85
N ALA A 60 5.08 -12.33 -11.75
CA ALA A 60 5.80 -12.85 -12.91
C ALA A 60 6.17 -11.75 -13.92
N LEU A 61 5.29 -10.78 -14.16
CA LEU A 61 5.54 -9.67 -15.06
C LEU A 61 6.75 -8.85 -14.61
N ILE A 62 6.81 -8.53 -13.31
CA ILE A 62 7.89 -7.76 -12.65
C ILE A 62 9.24 -8.48 -12.71
N ASP A 63 9.25 -9.81 -12.63
CA ASP A 63 10.48 -10.61 -12.67
C ASP A 63 10.96 -10.86 -14.11
N ARG A 64 10.09 -10.73 -15.11
CA ARG A 64 10.41 -11.02 -16.53
C ARG A 64 10.75 -9.79 -17.36
N HIS A 65 10.03 -8.70 -17.15
CA HIS A 65 10.15 -7.51 -17.99
C HIS A 65 10.96 -6.42 -17.28
N SER A 66 11.40 -5.44 -18.05
CA SER A 66 12.04 -4.25 -17.49
C SER A 66 11.07 -3.54 -16.55
N ARG A 67 11.46 -3.39 -15.29
CA ARG A 67 10.68 -2.71 -14.25
C ARG A 67 10.36 -1.27 -14.64
N LYS A 68 11.30 -0.58 -15.32
CA LYS A 68 11.06 0.74 -15.92
C LYS A 68 9.91 0.72 -16.93
N HIS A 69 9.91 -0.25 -17.85
CA HIS A 69 8.88 -0.32 -18.88
C HIS A 69 7.50 -0.61 -18.27
N ILE A 70 7.42 -1.49 -17.28
CA ILE A 70 6.16 -1.75 -16.56
C ILE A 70 5.63 -0.47 -15.90
N LEU A 71 6.49 0.32 -15.23
CA LEU A 71 6.08 1.60 -14.64
C LEU A 71 5.53 2.57 -15.69
N ILE A 72 6.21 2.71 -16.83
CA ILE A 72 5.76 3.59 -17.92
C ILE A 72 4.41 3.12 -18.48
N ILE A 73 4.26 1.83 -18.75
CA ILE A 73 3.01 1.25 -19.28
C ILE A 73 1.86 1.47 -18.30
N ALA A 74 2.08 1.28 -16.99
CA ALA A 74 1.05 1.54 -15.98
C ALA A 74 0.57 3.01 -16.02
N GLN A 75 1.48 3.96 -16.18
CA GLN A 75 1.14 5.38 -16.29
C GLN A 75 0.44 5.72 -17.60
N ILE A 76 0.83 5.11 -18.72
CA ILE A 76 0.13 5.29 -20.01
C ILE A 76 -1.30 4.76 -19.90
N ILE A 77 -1.51 3.59 -19.29
CA ILE A 77 -2.86 3.03 -19.07
C ILE A 77 -3.71 4.01 -18.25
N GLN A 78 -3.18 4.55 -17.15
CA GLN A 78 -3.90 5.53 -16.33
C GLN A 78 -4.20 6.82 -17.10
N ALA A 79 -3.21 7.38 -17.81
CA ALA A 79 -3.39 8.58 -18.62
C ALA A 79 -4.45 8.39 -19.70
N SER A 80 -4.36 7.31 -20.48
CA SER A 80 -5.36 6.96 -21.50
C SER A 80 -6.74 6.77 -20.90
N THR A 81 -6.86 6.09 -19.75
CA THR A 81 -8.14 5.90 -19.07
C THR A 81 -8.75 7.24 -18.67
N ALA A 82 -7.96 8.14 -18.07
CA ALA A 82 -8.42 9.45 -17.66
C ALA A 82 -8.86 10.31 -18.85
N PHE A 83 -8.09 10.34 -19.95
CA PHE A 83 -8.49 11.07 -21.16
C PHE A 83 -9.72 10.47 -21.85
N ILE A 84 -9.89 9.14 -21.83
CA ILE A 84 -11.09 8.47 -22.33
C ILE A 84 -12.31 8.87 -21.49
N VAL A 85 -12.20 8.88 -20.17
CA VAL A 85 -13.27 9.35 -19.27
C VAL A 85 -13.64 10.79 -19.60
N ALA A 86 -12.65 11.69 -19.72
CA ALA A 86 -12.89 13.08 -20.09
C ALA A 86 -13.61 13.20 -21.45
N ALA A 87 -13.18 12.43 -22.46
CA ALA A 87 -13.81 12.45 -23.78
C ALA A 87 -15.26 11.95 -23.74
N ILE A 88 -15.54 10.86 -23.02
CA ILE A 88 -16.89 10.29 -22.89
C ILE A 88 -17.84 11.30 -22.23
N TYR A 89 -17.40 11.94 -21.15
CA TYR A 89 -18.21 12.93 -20.44
C TYR A 89 -18.37 14.24 -21.23
N TRP A 90 -17.34 14.66 -21.98
CA TRP A 90 -17.43 15.81 -22.87
C TRP A 90 -18.41 15.59 -24.02
N LEU A 91 -18.49 14.37 -24.55
CA LEU A 91 -19.47 13.97 -25.58
C LEU A 91 -20.90 13.74 -25.02
N GLY A 92 -21.10 13.87 -23.71
CA GLY A 92 -22.41 13.67 -23.07
C GLY A 92 -22.81 12.21 -22.83
N PHE A 93 -21.91 11.25 -23.04
CA PHE A 93 -22.14 9.81 -22.79
C PHE A 93 -21.68 9.36 -21.40
N GLY A 94 -21.50 10.30 -20.47
CA GLY A 94 -21.08 10.03 -19.10
C GLY A 94 -22.05 9.09 -18.38
N SER A 95 -21.52 8.05 -17.73
CA SER A 95 -22.31 7.08 -16.98
C SER A 95 -21.53 6.60 -15.76
N ILE A 96 -22.26 6.22 -14.70
CA ILE A 96 -21.67 5.64 -13.49
C ILE A 96 -20.85 4.37 -13.79
N MET A 97 -21.22 3.62 -14.84
CA MET A 97 -20.45 2.45 -15.29
C MET A 97 -19.06 2.84 -15.82
N VAL A 98 -18.94 4.00 -16.45
CA VAL A 98 -17.67 4.53 -16.95
C VAL A 98 -16.76 4.87 -15.77
N LEU A 99 -17.30 5.49 -14.71
CA LEU A 99 -16.55 5.78 -13.49
C LEU A 99 -16.12 4.50 -12.76
N GLY A 100 -17.03 3.51 -12.64
CA GLY A 100 -16.70 2.21 -12.04
C GLY A 100 -15.61 1.45 -12.81
N ALA A 101 -15.68 1.46 -14.15
CA ALA A 101 -14.65 0.86 -15.00
C ALA A 101 -13.31 1.59 -14.89
N ALA A 102 -13.32 2.93 -14.87
CA ALA A 102 -12.11 3.73 -14.66
C ALA A 102 -11.47 3.46 -13.29
N GLN A 103 -12.28 3.37 -12.23
CA GLN A 103 -11.81 3.02 -10.90
C GLN A 103 -11.13 1.64 -10.88
N LEU A 104 -11.71 0.63 -11.55
CA LEU A 104 -11.10 -0.70 -11.66
C LEU A 104 -9.73 -0.64 -12.35
N ILE A 105 -9.63 0.06 -13.48
CA ILE A 105 -8.37 0.17 -14.24
C ILE A 105 -7.30 0.89 -13.42
N PHE A 106 -7.65 2.01 -12.76
CA PHE A 106 -6.73 2.72 -11.87
C PHE A 106 -6.29 1.86 -10.70
N TRP A 107 -7.21 1.16 -10.04
CA TRP A 107 -6.90 0.30 -8.90
C TRP A 107 -5.90 -0.81 -9.27
N VAL A 108 -6.14 -1.49 -10.39
CA VAL A 108 -5.31 -2.61 -10.86
C VAL A 108 -3.94 -2.10 -11.36
N SER A 109 -3.90 -1.01 -12.11
CA SER A 109 -2.64 -0.41 -12.60
C SER A 109 -1.79 0.20 -11.49
N SER A 110 -2.40 0.89 -10.51
CA SER A 110 -1.71 1.42 -9.32
C SER A 110 -1.15 0.30 -8.45
N SER A 111 -1.86 -0.83 -8.31
CA SER A 111 -1.34 -2.01 -7.63
C SER A 111 -0.07 -2.54 -8.34
N LEU A 112 -0.11 -2.70 -9.66
CA LEU A 112 1.07 -3.11 -10.43
C LEU A 112 2.23 -2.11 -10.27
N ALA A 113 1.95 -0.81 -10.36
CA ALA A 113 2.95 0.24 -10.21
C ALA A 113 3.58 0.23 -8.80
N TRP A 114 2.79 -0.01 -7.75
CA TRP A 114 3.25 -0.10 -6.37
C TRP A 114 4.28 -1.23 -6.20
N HIS A 115 3.95 -2.46 -6.62
CA HIS A 115 4.86 -3.60 -6.51
C HIS A 115 6.10 -3.43 -7.38
N THR A 116 5.92 -2.93 -8.61
CA THR A 116 7.02 -2.68 -9.53
C THR A 116 7.97 -1.61 -9.00
N ASN A 117 7.48 -0.56 -8.34
CA ASN A 117 8.29 0.49 -7.75
C ASN A 117 9.24 -0.03 -6.64
N ASN A 118 8.75 -0.94 -5.79
CA ASN A 118 9.58 -1.56 -4.76
C ASN A 118 10.71 -2.38 -5.39
N ALA A 119 10.37 -3.19 -6.38
CA ALA A 119 11.35 -3.98 -7.12
C ALA A 119 12.31 -3.08 -7.91
N PHE A 120 11.83 -2.01 -8.54
CA PHE A 120 12.64 -1.04 -9.27
C PHE A 120 13.67 -0.37 -8.36
N THR A 121 13.28 -0.06 -7.13
CA THR A 121 14.18 0.54 -6.13
C THR A 121 15.37 -0.37 -5.86
N GLN A 122 15.11 -1.67 -5.65
CA GLN A 122 16.17 -2.66 -5.46
C GLN A 122 17.12 -2.75 -6.66
N GLU A 123 16.57 -2.71 -7.88
CA GLU A 123 17.34 -2.89 -9.10
C GLU A 123 18.21 -1.66 -9.44
N ASN A 124 17.63 -0.46 -9.34
CA ASN A 124 18.21 0.76 -9.86
C ASN A 124 19.08 1.52 -8.85
N TYR A 125 18.96 1.20 -7.56
CA TYR A 125 19.71 1.84 -6.48
C TYR A 125 20.69 0.88 -5.79
N ASP A 126 21.74 1.45 -5.21
CA ASP A 126 22.75 0.69 -4.49
C ASP A 126 22.39 0.57 -3.00
N HIS A 127 23.02 -0.37 -2.29
CA HIS A 127 22.62 -0.77 -0.94
C HIS A 127 22.60 0.40 0.07
N HIS A 128 23.56 1.31 -0.03
CA HIS A 128 23.65 2.50 0.83
C HIS A 128 22.59 3.57 0.50
N GLU A 129 21.97 3.52 -0.68
CA GLU A 129 20.96 4.48 -1.12
C GLU A 129 19.54 4.08 -0.65
N TYR A 130 19.28 2.81 -0.33
CA TYR A 130 17.92 2.31 -0.07
C TYR A 130 17.19 3.06 1.04
N ALA A 131 17.83 3.24 2.21
CA ALA A 131 17.21 3.97 3.32
C ALA A 131 16.78 5.40 2.92
N LYS A 132 17.64 6.10 2.18
CA LYS A 132 17.34 7.46 1.71
C LYS A 132 16.21 7.45 0.67
N ILE A 133 16.23 6.54 -0.30
CA ILE A 133 15.17 6.49 -1.32
C ILE A 133 13.82 6.09 -0.72
N SER A 134 13.78 5.08 0.15
CA SER A 134 12.56 4.68 0.85
C SER A 134 11.97 5.83 1.69
N SER A 135 12.82 6.65 2.31
CA SER A 135 12.41 7.85 3.03
C SER A 135 11.70 8.86 2.12
N HIS A 136 12.29 9.19 0.96
CA HIS A 136 11.66 10.13 0.01
C HIS A 136 10.37 9.55 -0.59
N GLN A 137 10.32 8.25 -0.85
CA GLN A 137 9.12 7.57 -1.33
C GLN A 137 7.97 7.63 -0.33
N GLU A 138 8.27 7.48 0.96
CA GLU A 138 7.27 7.61 2.02
C GLU A 138 6.75 9.04 2.13
N ILE A 139 7.64 10.02 2.12
CA ILE A 139 7.26 11.44 2.15
C ILE A 139 6.34 11.75 0.97
N ILE A 140 6.70 11.30 -0.24
CA ILE A 140 5.85 11.48 -1.42
C ILE A 140 4.49 10.81 -1.21
N LEU A 141 4.45 9.54 -0.81
CA LEU A 141 3.19 8.81 -0.62
C LEU A 141 2.25 9.50 0.35
N GLN A 142 2.76 9.94 1.51
CA GLN A 142 1.93 10.60 2.52
C GLN A 142 1.52 12.00 2.08
N SER A 143 2.44 12.78 1.49
CA SER A 143 2.12 14.10 0.95
C SER A 143 1.08 14.04 -0.17
N THR A 144 1.17 13.06 -1.08
CA THR A 144 0.19 12.91 -2.16
C THR A 144 -1.14 12.37 -1.64
N THR A 145 -1.16 11.49 -0.65
CA THR A 145 -2.41 10.96 -0.09
C THR A 145 -3.16 12.02 0.71
N LEU A 146 -2.47 12.72 1.63
CA LEU A 146 -3.04 13.82 2.40
C LEU A 146 -3.44 14.99 1.48
N GLY A 147 -2.56 15.31 0.51
CA GLY A 147 -2.81 16.33 -0.49
C GLY A 147 -4.00 16.00 -1.39
N ALA A 148 -4.10 14.76 -1.90
CA ALA A 148 -5.22 14.33 -2.73
C ALA A 148 -6.53 14.26 -1.95
N GLY A 149 -6.51 13.95 -0.65
CA GLY A 149 -7.70 14.05 0.20
C GLY A 149 -8.21 15.50 0.30
N ALA A 150 -7.33 16.44 0.65
CA ALA A 150 -7.67 17.85 0.82
C ALA A 150 -8.03 18.54 -0.51
N LEU A 151 -7.20 18.36 -1.54
CA LEU A 151 -7.43 18.89 -2.87
C LEU A 151 -8.63 18.20 -3.53
N GLY A 152 -8.80 16.89 -3.33
CA GLY A 152 -9.91 16.13 -3.91
C GLY A 152 -11.27 16.68 -3.51
N VAL A 153 -11.48 17.00 -2.24
CA VAL A 153 -12.75 17.58 -1.76
C VAL A 153 -13.01 18.94 -2.41
N VAL A 154 -12.04 19.86 -2.35
CA VAL A 154 -12.19 21.22 -2.91
C VAL A 154 -12.37 21.18 -4.43
N LEU A 155 -11.60 20.35 -5.12
CA LEU A 155 -11.67 20.22 -6.57
C LEU A 155 -13.00 19.59 -7.00
N LEU A 156 -13.56 18.64 -6.25
CA LEU A 156 -14.85 18.03 -6.58
C LEU A 156 -16.05 18.99 -6.45
N GLU A 157 -15.95 20.01 -5.59
CA GLU A 157 -16.99 21.04 -5.47
C GLU A 157 -16.95 22.07 -6.59
N GLN A 158 -15.77 22.28 -7.19
CA GLN A 158 -15.54 23.34 -8.17
C GLN A 158 -15.38 22.83 -9.61
N TRP A 159 -14.93 21.59 -9.78
CA TRP A 159 -14.59 21.03 -11.08
C TRP A 159 -15.63 20.02 -11.54
N SER A 160 -15.90 20.08 -12.84
CA SER A 160 -16.59 19.01 -13.56
C SER A 160 -15.72 17.75 -13.64
N ILE A 161 -16.38 16.61 -13.90
CA ILE A 161 -15.70 15.32 -14.15
C ILE A 161 -14.68 15.44 -15.29
N ASN A 162 -14.93 16.30 -16.29
CA ASN A 162 -14.02 16.55 -17.40
C ASN A 162 -12.69 17.16 -16.95
N GLU A 163 -12.75 18.26 -16.19
CA GLU A 163 -11.55 18.96 -15.68
C GLU A 163 -10.76 18.05 -14.75
N PHE A 164 -11.46 17.32 -13.89
CA PHE A 164 -10.88 16.35 -12.98
C PHE A 164 -10.13 15.24 -13.73
N ALA A 165 -10.76 14.65 -14.76
CA ALA A 165 -10.18 13.59 -15.55
C ALA A 165 -9.00 14.07 -16.42
N ILE A 166 -9.08 15.28 -16.98
CA ILE A 166 -7.97 15.89 -17.73
C ILE A 166 -6.76 16.12 -16.81
N PHE A 167 -6.97 16.65 -15.61
CA PHE A 167 -5.89 16.89 -14.66
C PHE A 167 -5.17 15.61 -14.26
N ALA A 168 -5.92 14.54 -13.94
CA ALA A 168 -5.33 13.24 -13.65
C ALA A 168 -4.57 12.67 -14.86
N GLY A 169 -5.13 12.80 -16.07
CA GLY A 169 -4.49 12.37 -17.31
C GLY A 169 -3.15 13.09 -17.57
N ILE A 170 -3.10 14.40 -17.34
CA ILE A 170 -1.87 15.21 -17.41
C ILE A 170 -0.87 14.74 -16.35
N ALA A 171 -1.30 14.54 -15.10
CA ALA A 171 -0.43 14.06 -14.03
C ALA A 171 0.19 12.69 -14.35
N SER A 172 -0.60 11.69 -14.79
CA SER A 172 -0.08 10.40 -15.23
C SER A 172 0.84 10.52 -16.45
N THR A 173 0.59 11.46 -17.35
CA THR A 173 1.47 11.73 -18.50
C THR A 173 2.82 12.29 -18.06
N ILE A 174 2.83 13.25 -17.13
CA ILE A 174 4.05 13.78 -16.50
C ILE A 174 4.80 12.65 -15.78
N SER A 175 4.08 11.75 -15.11
CA SER A 175 4.66 10.58 -14.47
C SER A 175 5.35 9.65 -15.47
N ALA A 176 4.66 9.29 -16.56
CA ALA A 176 5.21 8.46 -17.64
C ALA A 176 6.48 9.07 -18.24
N PHE A 177 6.46 10.38 -18.54
CA PHE A 177 7.63 11.10 -19.07
C PHE A 177 8.79 11.13 -18.06
N SER A 178 8.49 11.35 -16.78
CA SER A 178 9.49 11.33 -15.71
C SER A 178 10.14 9.95 -15.54
N TYR A 179 9.37 8.87 -15.64
CA TYR A 179 9.91 7.52 -15.67
C TYR A 179 10.74 7.25 -16.93
N LEU A 180 10.33 7.78 -18.09
CA LEU A 180 11.11 7.70 -19.33
C LEU A 180 12.48 8.38 -19.18
N MET A 181 12.54 9.56 -18.56
CA MET A 181 13.77 10.29 -18.27
C MET A 181 14.63 9.63 -17.19
N THR A 182 14.07 8.74 -16.38
CA THR A 182 14.81 8.09 -15.30
C THR A 182 15.90 7.18 -15.87
N PRO A 183 17.20 7.46 -15.59
CA PRO A 183 18.29 6.56 -15.93
C PRO A 183 18.07 5.20 -15.28
N TYR A 184 18.14 4.15 -16.09
CA TYR A 184 17.81 2.80 -15.69
C TYR A 184 18.98 1.86 -15.97
N ARG A 185 19.42 1.15 -14.92
CA ARG A 185 20.40 0.07 -15.04
C ARG A 185 19.67 -1.25 -14.89
N ARG A 186 19.33 -1.90 -16.02
CA ARG A 186 18.73 -3.23 -16.00
C ARG A 186 19.77 -4.24 -15.47
N ARG A 187 19.45 -4.92 -14.37
CA ARG A 187 20.29 -5.98 -13.76
C ARG A 187 19.68 -7.37 -13.91
N ILE A 188 18.43 -7.46 -14.34
CA ILE A 188 17.72 -8.73 -14.52
C ILE A 188 17.85 -9.20 -15.97
N LYS A 189 18.39 -10.40 -16.17
CA LYS A 189 18.39 -11.10 -17.46
C LYS A 189 17.00 -11.69 -17.74
N ASP A 190 16.66 -11.79 -19.01
CA ASP A 190 15.36 -12.31 -19.46
C ASP A 190 15.07 -13.69 -18.84
N SER A 191 13.89 -13.81 -18.24
CA SER A 191 13.41 -15.04 -17.59
C SER A 191 12.60 -15.88 -18.58
N VAL A 192 12.76 -17.20 -18.50
CA VAL A 192 11.99 -18.18 -19.27
C VAL A 192 10.49 -18.06 -18.95
N ASN A 193 9.66 -18.26 -19.98
CA ASN A 193 8.20 -18.15 -19.89
C ASN A 193 7.62 -19.40 -19.20
N THR A 194 7.36 -19.33 -17.89
CA THR A 194 6.75 -20.41 -17.10
C THR A 194 5.22 -20.24 -16.93
N PRO A 195 4.41 -21.31 -17.00
CA PRO A 195 2.97 -21.28 -16.75
C PRO A 195 2.59 -20.84 -15.32
N PHE A 196 1.37 -20.31 -15.15
CA PHE A 196 0.84 -19.81 -13.86
C PHE A 196 0.92 -20.82 -12.70
N LYS A 197 0.56 -22.09 -12.94
CA LYS A 197 0.65 -23.15 -11.92
C LYS A 197 2.08 -23.35 -11.43
N GLN A 198 3.04 -23.22 -12.34
CA GLN A 198 4.46 -23.33 -12.01
C GLN A 198 4.93 -22.13 -11.19
N GLN A 199 4.39 -20.93 -11.43
CA GLN A 199 4.70 -19.73 -10.62
C GLN A 199 4.26 -19.88 -9.16
N LEU A 200 3.07 -20.47 -8.91
CA LEU A 200 2.60 -20.74 -7.54
C LEU A 200 3.50 -21.76 -6.82
N ILE A 201 3.95 -22.79 -7.54
CA ILE A 201 4.90 -23.78 -6.99
C ILE A 201 6.24 -23.10 -6.69
N GLU A 202 6.74 -22.25 -7.58
CA GLU A 202 7.98 -21.52 -7.39
C GLU A 202 7.93 -20.57 -6.17
N ILE A 203 6.79 -19.97 -5.86
CA ILE A 203 6.62 -19.18 -4.62
C ILE A 203 6.82 -20.09 -3.40
N LYS A 204 6.18 -21.26 -3.38
CA LYS A 204 6.34 -22.23 -2.30
C LYS A 204 7.81 -22.64 -2.13
N ASP A 205 8.50 -22.91 -3.23
CA ASP A 205 9.90 -23.33 -3.22
C ASP A 205 10.83 -22.23 -2.68
N VAL A 206 10.61 -20.97 -3.05
CA VAL A 206 11.39 -19.83 -2.52
C VAL A 206 11.19 -19.69 -1.01
N PHE A 207 9.95 -19.81 -0.53
CA PHE A 207 9.65 -19.68 0.90
C PHE A 207 10.20 -20.86 1.71
N ALA A 208 10.27 -22.05 1.11
CA ALA A 208 10.84 -23.25 1.73
C ALA A 208 12.37 -23.18 1.89
N GLN A 209 13.08 -22.34 1.13
CA GLN A 209 14.53 -22.19 1.27
C GLN A 209 14.94 -21.52 2.59
N SER A 210 14.18 -20.52 3.03
CA SER A 210 14.46 -19.76 4.26
C SER A 210 13.16 -19.54 5.07
N PRO A 211 12.54 -20.61 5.61
CA PRO A 211 11.19 -20.56 6.15
C PRO A 211 11.07 -19.64 7.37
N GLN A 212 12.13 -19.50 8.18
CA GLN A 212 12.13 -18.60 9.33
C GLN A 212 12.14 -17.13 8.90
N PHE A 213 12.95 -16.79 7.88
CA PHE A 213 13.02 -15.44 7.34
C PHE A 213 11.70 -15.04 6.68
N TYR A 214 11.18 -15.87 5.78
CA TYR A 214 9.92 -15.57 5.12
C TYR A 214 8.72 -15.64 6.06
N GLY A 215 8.72 -16.55 7.03
CA GLY A 215 7.73 -16.58 8.11
C GLY A 215 7.74 -15.27 8.92
N PHE A 216 8.91 -14.75 9.26
CA PHE A 216 9.04 -13.44 9.91
C PHE A 216 8.43 -12.32 9.03
N LEU A 217 8.75 -12.31 7.73
CA LEU A 217 8.21 -11.31 6.81
C LEU A 217 6.68 -11.40 6.68
N ILE A 218 6.13 -12.62 6.54
CA ILE A 218 4.68 -12.88 6.49
C ILE A 218 4.01 -12.33 7.75
N VAL A 219 4.52 -12.67 8.92
CA VAL A 219 3.95 -12.22 10.19
C VAL A 219 4.00 -10.70 10.31
N SER A 220 5.10 -10.06 9.88
CA SER A 220 5.20 -8.60 9.87
C SER A 220 4.22 -7.92 8.89
N CYS A 221 3.71 -8.62 7.87
CA CYS A 221 2.68 -8.09 6.98
C CYS A 221 1.33 -7.89 7.66
N LEU A 222 1.11 -8.48 8.84
CA LEU A 222 -0.14 -8.36 9.60
C LEU A 222 -0.52 -6.91 9.91
N SER A 223 0.44 -5.98 9.98
CA SER A 223 0.14 -4.56 10.22
C SER A 223 -0.72 -3.92 9.12
N TYR A 224 -0.64 -4.40 7.87
CA TYR A 224 -1.43 -3.86 6.75
C TYR A 224 -2.91 -4.22 6.85
N PRO A 225 -3.30 -5.50 7.05
CA PRO A 225 -4.67 -5.87 7.40
C PRO A 225 -5.22 -5.15 8.63
N MET A 226 -4.37 -4.83 9.62
CA MET A 226 -4.82 -4.08 10.79
C MET A 226 -5.16 -2.63 10.44
N MET A 227 -4.37 -1.99 9.58
CA MET A 227 -4.68 -0.64 9.10
C MET A 227 -6.01 -0.60 8.35
N THR A 228 -6.28 -1.57 7.47
CA THR A 228 -7.54 -1.65 6.72
C THR A 228 -8.72 -2.09 7.59
N PHE A 229 -8.47 -2.90 8.63
CA PHE A 229 -9.45 -3.21 9.66
C PHE A 229 -9.85 -1.95 10.43
N LEU A 230 -8.89 -1.17 10.92
CA LEU A 230 -9.17 0.06 11.67
C LEU A 230 -9.87 1.13 10.83
N SER A 231 -9.54 1.27 9.55
CA SER A 231 -10.21 2.23 8.67
C SER A 231 -11.70 1.94 8.44
N ARG A 232 -12.16 0.74 8.80
CA ARG A 232 -13.58 0.34 8.80
C ARG A 232 -14.17 0.28 10.20
N LEU A 233 -13.43 -0.22 11.19
CA LEU A 233 -13.88 -0.32 12.57
C LEU A 233 -14.13 1.06 13.20
N VAL A 234 -13.18 1.99 13.05
CA VAL A 234 -13.22 3.31 13.72
C VAL A 234 -14.42 4.16 13.31
N PRO A 235 -14.78 4.30 12.01
CA PRO A 235 -15.99 5.01 11.62
C PRO A 235 -17.27 4.45 12.24
N ILE A 236 -17.39 3.12 12.33
CA ILE A 236 -18.58 2.47 12.91
C ILE A 236 -18.65 2.77 14.41
N TRP A 237 -17.52 2.60 15.11
CA TRP A 237 -17.41 2.90 16.53
C TRP A 237 -17.68 4.38 16.88
N PHE A 238 -17.16 5.33 16.09
CA PHE A 238 -17.50 6.76 16.25
C PHE A 238 -18.99 7.03 16.03
N SER A 239 -19.63 6.33 15.10
CA SER A 239 -21.07 6.46 14.85
C SER A 239 -21.90 5.97 16.04
N GLU A 240 -21.53 4.85 16.67
CA GLU A 240 -22.21 4.32 17.87
C GLU A 240 -22.11 5.29 19.05
N LEU A 241 -20.98 6.01 19.17
CA LEU A 241 -20.77 7.04 20.18
C LEU A 241 -21.33 8.42 19.83
N ASN A 242 -22.05 8.55 18.70
CA ASN A 242 -22.58 9.83 18.20
C ASN A 242 -21.50 10.94 18.10
N VAL A 243 -20.28 10.55 17.73
CA VAL A 243 -19.14 11.47 17.58
C VAL A 243 -19.22 12.16 16.21
N THR A 244 -18.89 13.46 16.15
CA THR A 244 -18.95 14.23 14.91
C THR A 244 -17.93 13.78 13.87
N GLY A 245 -18.24 14.00 12.58
CA GLY A 245 -17.37 13.62 11.46
C GLY A 245 -15.98 14.27 11.48
N ASP A 246 -15.81 15.39 12.18
CA ASP A 246 -14.52 16.08 12.34
C ASP A 246 -13.46 15.17 13.00
N TRP A 247 -13.88 14.32 13.93
CA TRP A 247 -13.00 13.36 14.59
C TRP A 247 -12.48 12.29 13.62
N LEU A 248 -13.29 11.89 12.64
CA LEU A 248 -12.86 10.97 11.58
C LEU A 248 -11.85 11.62 10.62
N ALA A 249 -12.03 12.90 10.30
CA ALA A 249 -11.03 13.65 9.53
C ALA A 249 -9.71 13.75 10.29
N LEU A 250 -9.75 14.10 11.57
CA LEU A 250 -8.57 14.19 12.43
C LEU A 250 -7.89 12.83 12.63
N TYR A 251 -8.65 11.73 12.71
CA TYR A 251 -8.13 10.37 12.71
C TYR A 251 -7.28 10.07 11.46
N ASN A 252 -7.81 10.35 10.27
CA ASN A 252 -7.09 10.12 9.01
C ASN A 252 -5.85 11.00 8.87
N ILE A 253 -5.93 12.27 9.26
CA ILE A 253 -4.79 13.19 9.28
C ILE A 253 -3.71 12.68 10.25
N SER A 254 -4.12 12.28 11.45
CA SER A 254 -3.21 11.75 12.48
C SER A 254 -2.44 10.52 11.99
N LEU A 255 -3.14 9.58 11.34
CA LEU A 255 -2.55 8.38 10.75
C LEU A 255 -1.47 8.73 9.71
N GLY A 256 -1.79 9.64 8.77
CA GLY A 256 -0.85 10.06 7.72
C GLY A 256 0.32 10.88 8.26
N MET A 257 0.09 11.74 9.25
CA MET A 257 1.13 12.56 9.89
C MET A 257 2.16 11.71 10.64
N GLY A 258 1.70 10.68 11.37
CA GLY A 258 2.61 9.73 12.01
C GLY A 258 3.53 9.04 10.98
N ALA A 259 2.96 8.59 9.87
CA ALA A 259 3.73 7.97 8.79
C ALA A 259 4.72 8.95 8.11
N LEU A 260 4.33 10.23 7.94
CA LEU A 260 5.18 11.28 7.37
C LEU A 260 6.44 11.54 8.23
N ILE A 261 6.28 11.57 9.55
CA ILE A 261 7.41 11.74 10.49
C ILE A 261 8.39 10.59 10.40
N ILE A 262 7.89 9.35 10.25
CA ILE A 262 8.75 8.20 9.95
C ILE A 262 9.44 8.38 8.60
N GLY A 263 8.75 8.84 7.57
CA GLY A 263 9.35 9.15 6.27
C GLY A 263 10.59 10.05 6.39
N VAL A 264 10.53 11.10 7.21
CA VAL A 264 11.66 12.03 7.45
C VAL A 264 12.77 11.42 8.30
N SER A 265 12.41 10.70 9.37
CA SER A 265 13.36 10.14 10.35
C SER A 265 13.94 8.77 9.98
N LEU A 266 13.40 8.11 8.96
CA LEU A 266 13.75 6.74 8.55
C LEU A 266 15.26 6.49 8.38
N PRO A 267 16.05 7.35 7.72
CA PRO A 267 17.48 7.07 7.53
C PRO A 267 18.27 7.03 8.83
N LEU A 268 17.82 7.74 9.87
CA LEU A 268 18.42 7.71 11.20
C LEU A 268 18.01 6.43 11.94
N ILE A 269 16.73 6.07 11.87
CA ILE A 269 16.19 4.87 12.50
C ILE A 269 16.84 3.60 11.91
N LEU A 270 16.97 3.49 10.59
CA LEU A 270 17.59 2.34 9.95
C LEU A 270 19.10 2.21 10.20
N LYS A 271 19.75 3.25 10.74
CA LYS A 271 21.16 3.20 11.16
C LYS A 271 21.32 2.79 12.62
N SER A 272 20.29 2.94 13.46
CA SER A 272 20.43 2.74 14.91
C SER A 272 20.33 1.27 15.33
N ALA A 273 19.67 0.42 14.53
CA ALA A 273 19.45 -0.98 14.84
C ALA A 273 19.29 -1.84 13.58
N SER A 274 19.36 -3.17 13.74
CA SER A 274 19.09 -4.10 12.65
C SER A 274 17.63 -4.02 12.17
N HIS A 275 17.38 -4.28 10.88
CA HIS A 275 16.01 -4.28 10.33
C HIS A 275 15.08 -5.21 11.12
N LYS A 276 15.57 -6.38 11.54
CA LYS A 276 14.83 -7.33 12.37
C LYS A 276 14.34 -6.70 13.67
N THR A 277 15.24 -6.03 14.40
CA THR A 277 14.93 -5.38 15.67
C THR A 277 13.92 -4.25 15.47
N ILE A 278 14.10 -3.43 14.43
CA ILE A 278 13.20 -2.31 14.12
C ILE A 278 11.79 -2.82 13.83
N ILE A 279 11.66 -3.87 13.02
CA ILE A 279 10.36 -4.50 12.69
C ILE A 279 9.71 -5.08 13.95
N GLN A 280 10.47 -5.76 14.81
CA GLN A 280 9.95 -6.28 16.08
C GLN A 280 9.42 -5.17 17.00
N ILE A 281 10.20 -4.13 17.22
CA ILE A 281 9.79 -2.99 18.06
C ILE A 281 8.54 -2.33 17.48
N ALA A 282 8.50 -2.11 16.16
CA ALA A 282 7.34 -1.52 15.51
C ALA A 282 6.07 -2.35 15.70
N MET A 283 6.16 -3.68 15.55
CA MET A 283 5.02 -4.58 15.78
C MET A 283 4.57 -4.62 17.24
N VAL A 284 5.49 -4.56 18.21
CA VAL A 284 5.15 -4.42 19.64
C VAL A 284 4.37 -3.13 19.87
N ILE A 285 4.86 -2.00 19.36
CA ILE A 285 4.22 -0.70 19.57
C ILE A 285 2.84 -0.66 18.90
N ILE A 286 2.70 -1.23 17.70
CA ILE A 286 1.39 -1.39 17.05
C ILE A 286 0.43 -2.18 17.93
N ALA A 287 0.85 -3.33 18.47
CA ALA A 287 0.01 -4.16 19.33
C ALA A 287 -0.40 -3.42 20.61
N VAL A 288 0.55 -2.75 21.27
CA VAL A 288 0.31 -1.96 22.48
C VAL A 288 -0.65 -0.81 22.19
N SER A 289 -0.46 -0.06 21.09
CA SER A 289 -1.38 1.01 20.70
C SER A 289 -2.81 0.51 20.50
N LEU A 290 -2.99 -0.64 19.84
CA LEU A 290 -4.32 -1.25 19.65
C LEU A 290 -4.97 -1.66 20.97
N LEU A 291 -4.19 -2.27 21.88
CA LEU A 291 -4.69 -2.64 23.21
C LEU A 291 -5.06 -1.41 24.03
N LEU A 292 -4.24 -0.35 23.98
CA LEU A 292 -4.53 0.91 24.65
C LEU A 292 -5.80 1.57 24.08
N MET A 293 -6.01 1.57 22.77
CA MET A 293 -7.24 2.08 22.14
C MET A 293 -8.51 1.41 22.69
N SER A 294 -8.42 0.15 23.15
CA SER A 294 -9.58 -0.55 23.72
C SER A 294 -9.98 -0.12 25.13
N GLN A 295 -9.16 0.68 25.82
CA GLN A 295 -9.35 0.99 27.25
C GLN A 295 -10.14 2.27 27.49
N VAL A 296 -10.22 3.18 26.51
CA VAL A 296 -10.75 4.52 26.72
C VAL A 296 -11.61 4.94 25.54
N GLU A 297 -12.85 5.32 25.81
CA GLU A 297 -13.83 5.76 24.81
C GLU A 297 -13.68 7.23 24.40
N ASN A 298 -12.52 7.84 24.70
CA ASN A 298 -12.26 9.25 24.39
C ASN A 298 -11.69 9.40 22.97
N PRO A 299 -12.37 10.14 22.06
CA PRO A 299 -11.90 10.32 20.68
C PRO A 299 -10.49 10.94 20.57
N ALA A 300 -10.13 11.88 21.45
CA ALA A 300 -8.82 12.52 21.44
C ALA A 300 -7.70 11.53 21.77
N TYR A 301 -7.96 10.62 22.70
CA TYR A 301 -7.04 9.56 23.07
C TYR A 301 -6.77 8.61 21.90
N ILE A 302 -7.83 8.22 21.17
CA ILE A 302 -7.71 7.37 19.97
C ILE A 302 -6.90 8.08 18.88
N ILE A 303 -7.06 9.38 18.69
CA ILE A 303 -6.26 10.13 17.71
C ILE A 303 -4.78 10.10 18.03
N VAL A 304 -4.39 10.30 19.29
CA VAL A 304 -2.98 10.24 19.71
C VAL A 304 -2.41 8.84 19.48
N LEU A 305 -3.16 7.79 19.83
CA LEU A 305 -2.72 6.42 19.57
C LEU A 305 -2.69 6.10 18.07
N THR A 306 -3.57 6.71 17.27
CA THR A 306 -3.61 6.56 15.81
C THR A 306 -2.37 7.18 15.15
N PHE A 307 -1.88 8.30 15.68
CA PHE A 307 -0.62 8.88 15.25
C PHE A 307 0.54 7.89 15.45
N ILE A 308 0.62 7.29 16.65
CA ILE A 308 1.65 6.30 16.99
C ILE A 308 1.49 5.06 16.09
N PHE A 309 0.26 4.56 15.93
CA PHE A 309 -0.04 3.44 15.05
C PHE A 309 0.40 3.73 13.60
N GLY A 310 0.04 4.89 13.05
CA GLY A 310 0.40 5.32 11.71
C GLY A 310 1.90 5.38 11.49
N ALA A 311 2.63 5.95 12.45
CA ALA A 311 4.10 5.98 12.46
C ALA A 311 4.67 4.56 12.42
N PHE A 312 4.38 3.72 13.41
CA PHE A 312 5.02 2.41 13.50
C PHE A 312 4.53 1.43 12.43
N ASN A 313 3.31 1.58 11.91
CA ASN A 313 2.85 0.83 10.74
C ASN A 313 3.67 1.16 9.49
N ALA A 314 3.94 2.45 9.23
CA ALA A 314 4.83 2.88 8.16
C ALA A 314 6.26 2.36 8.38
N LEU A 315 6.79 2.48 9.60
CA LEU A 315 8.14 2.01 9.94
C LEU A 315 8.29 0.51 9.70
N ASN A 316 7.33 -0.31 10.18
CA ASN A 316 7.31 -1.75 9.94
C ASN A 316 7.33 -2.08 8.44
N ARG A 317 6.42 -1.45 7.66
CA ARG A 317 6.33 -1.68 6.21
C ARG A 317 7.63 -1.31 5.50
N ILE A 318 8.20 -0.15 5.80
CA ILE A 318 9.38 0.35 5.10
C ILE A 318 10.62 -0.44 5.52
N ALA A 319 10.82 -0.72 6.81
CA ALA A 319 11.92 -1.52 7.30
C ALA A 319 11.89 -2.94 6.70
N ARG A 320 10.71 -3.56 6.59
CA ARG A 320 10.52 -4.84 5.88
C ARG A 320 10.98 -4.74 4.42
N THR A 321 10.44 -3.78 3.68
CA THR A 321 10.75 -3.63 2.24
C THR A 321 12.24 -3.37 2.03
N ASN A 322 12.84 -2.55 2.89
CA ASN A 322 14.26 -2.23 2.89
C ASN A 322 15.12 -3.46 3.21
N TRP A 323 14.75 -4.25 4.23
CA TRP A 323 15.44 -5.51 4.53
C TRP A 323 15.39 -6.47 3.35
N MET A 324 14.24 -6.59 2.70
CA MET A 324 14.10 -7.40 1.49
C MET A 324 14.95 -6.87 0.32
N HIS A 325 15.24 -5.57 0.23
CA HIS A 325 16.15 -5.05 -0.80
C HIS A 325 17.58 -5.58 -0.62
N HIS A 326 18.02 -5.73 0.63
CA HIS A 326 19.31 -6.31 0.98
C HIS A 326 19.32 -7.83 0.89
N ALA A 327 18.19 -8.48 1.26
CA ALA A 327 18.20 -9.89 1.56
C ALA A 327 17.66 -10.82 0.46
N VAL A 328 16.76 -10.33 -0.38
CA VAL A 328 16.07 -11.14 -1.39
C VAL A 328 16.75 -10.98 -2.74
N ALA A 329 17.04 -12.07 -3.43
CA ALA A 329 17.62 -12.01 -4.77
C ALA A 329 16.70 -11.28 -5.76
N MET A 330 17.26 -10.42 -6.61
CA MET A 330 16.48 -9.60 -7.56
C MET A 330 15.58 -10.43 -8.48
N LYS A 331 15.98 -11.66 -8.83
CA LYS A 331 15.24 -12.60 -9.71
C LYS A 331 13.96 -13.15 -9.08
N GLN A 332 13.87 -13.14 -7.76
CA GLN A 332 12.73 -13.71 -7.01
C GLN A 332 11.88 -12.63 -6.33
N ARG A 333 12.20 -11.34 -6.57
CA ARG A 333 11.60 -10.23 -5.83
C ARG A 333 10.09 -10.14 -6.05
N GLY A 334 9.63 -10.25 -7.30
CA GLY A 334 8.22 -10.20 -7.66
C GLY A 334 7.45 -11.35 -7.01
N ARG A 335 7.98 -12.58 -7.07
CA ARG A 335 7.39 -13.76 -6.39
C ARG A 335 7.24 -13.58 -4.88
N VAL A 336 8.26 -13.05 -4.20
CA VAL A 336 8.21 -12.81 -2.76
C VAL A 336 7.17 -11.75 -2.42
N ASP A 337 7.17 -10.61 -3.12
CA ASP A 337 6.17 -9.55 -2.90
C ASP A 337 4.74 -10.09 -3.16
N GLY A 338 4.55 -10.95 -4.16
CA GLY A 338 3.26 -11.61 -4.45
C GLY A 338 2.80 -12.52 -3.33
N GLY A 339 3.67 -13.39 -2.82
CA GLY A 339 3.35 -14.27 -1.68
C GLY A 339 2.95 -13.49 -0.42
N LEU A 340 3.68 -12.41 -0.12
CA LEU A 340 3.35 -11.51 0.99
C LEU A 340 2.02 -10.79 0.77
N ALA A 341 1.74 -10.34 -0.46
CA ALA A 341 0.49 -9.68 -0.82
C ALA A 341 -0.71 -10.62 -0.69
N LEU A 342 -0.63 -11.85 -1.18
CA LEU A 342 -1.69 -12.85 -1.05
C LEU A 342 -2.05 -13.11 0.42
N PHE A 343 -1.04 -13.27 1.29
CA PHE A 343 -1.27 -13.42 2.73
C PHE A 343 -1.97 -12.19 3.33
N ALA A 344 -1.50 -10.98 2.99
CA ALA A 344 -2.09 -9.74 3.50
C ALA A 344 -3.55 -9.58 3.03
N THR A 345 -3.86 -9.80 1.75
CA THR A 345 -5.21 -9.68 1.21
C THR A 345 -6.17 -10.73 1.80
N LEU A 346 -5.71 -11.97 1.98
CA LEU A 346 -6.50 -13.00 2.65
C LEU A 346 -6.83 -12.59 4.10
N THR A 347 -5.81 -12.17 4.85
CA THR A 347 -5.97 -11.74 6.25
C THR A 347 -6.89 -10.52 6.36
N GLN A 348 -6.79 -9.57 5.43
CA GLN A 348 -7.71 -8.43 5.34
C GLN A 348 -9.15 -8.87 5.06
N SER A 349 -9.35 -9.86 4.20
CA SER A 349 -10.71 -10.36 3.92
C SER A 349 -11.33 -11.00 5.17
N LEU A 350 -10.53 -11.77 5.92
CA LEU A 350 -10.95 -12.35 7.20
C LEU A 350 -11.23 -11.27 8.26
N SER A 351 -10.48 -10.16 8.26
CA SER A 351 -10.72 -9.07 9.21
C SER A 351 -12.06 -8.37 8.97
N TYR A 352 -12.51 -8.26 7.71
CA TYR A 352 -13.85 -7.73 7.41
C TYR A 352 -14.98 -8.67 7.87
N VAL A 353 -14.80 -9.98 7.74
CA VAL A 353 -15.76 -10.96 8.30
C VAL A 353 -15.84 -10.80 9.82
N LEU A 354 -14.71 -10.60 10.49
CA LEU A 354 -14.68 -10.32 11.93
C LEU A 354 -15.45 -9.04 12.28
N ILE A 355 -15.28 -7.94 11.54
CA ILE A 355 -16.05 -6.71 11.76
C ILE A 355 -17.55 -6.98 11.66
N ALA A 356 -17.99 -7.72 10.62
CA ALA A 356 -19.41 -8.01 10.41
C ALA A 356 -20.01 -8.81 11.58
N VAL A 357 -19.29 -9.80 12.10
CA VAL A 357 -19.71 -10.60 13.27
C VAL A 357 -19.78 -9.74 14.53
N LEU A 358 -18.78 -8.89 14.77
CA LEU A 358 -18.77 -7.98 15.92
C LEU A 358 -19.90 -6.94 15.86
N ALA A 359 -20.19 -6.41 14.68
CA ALA A 359 -21.29 -5.47 14.45
C ALA A 359 -22.66 -6.11 14.72
N GLN A 360 -22.87 -7.34 14.26
CA GLN A 360 -24.13 -8.06 14.51
C GLN A 360 -24.34 -8.41 15.99
N ALA A 361 -23.25 -8.62 16.73
CA ALA A 361 -23.27 -8.97 18.15
C ALA A 361 -23.22 -7.76 19.10
N ASP A 362 -23.31 -6.53 18.59
CA ASP A 362 -23.18 -5.28 19.36
C ASP A 362 -21.89 -5.24 20.20
N ALA A 363 -20.80 -5.74 19.60
CA ALA A 363 -19.54 -6.07 20.25
C ALA A 363 -18.34 -5.36 19.60
N ILE A 364 -18.57 -4.27 18.85
CA ILE A 364 -17.55 -3.57 18.07
C ILE A 364 -16.40 -3.04 18.92
N VAL A 365 -16.68 -2.66 20.16
CA VAL A 365 -15.66 -2.20 21.15
C VAL A 365 -14.54 -3.24 21.32
N TYR A 366 -14.85 -4.54 21.26
CA TYR A 366 -13.84 -5.60 21.38
C TYR A 366 -12.94 -5.74 20.15
N GLY A 367 -13.26 -5.08 19.03
CA GLY A 367 -12.46 -5.11 17.81
C GLY A 367 -11.02 -4.66 18.04
N PHE A 368 -10.81 -3.61 18.83
CA PHE A 368 -9.47 -3.12 19.19
C PHE A 368 -8.71 -4.15 20.04
N THR A 369 -9.37 -4.77 21.02
CA THR A 369 -8.78 -5.80 21.88
C THR A 369 -8.37 -7.03 21.07
N ILE A 370 -9.26 -7.55 20.22
CA ILE A 370 -8.99 -8.72 19.38
C ILE A 370 -7.82 -8.43 18.43
N ALA A 371 -7.84 -7.28 17.74
CA ALA A 371 -6.74 -6.86 16.87
C ALA A 371 -5.42 -6.75 17.64
N GLY A 372 -5.42 -6.10 18.80
CA GLY A 372 -4.24 -5.95 19.66
C GLY A 372 -3.68 -7.29 20.13
N VAL A 373 -4.52 -8.21 20.61
CA VAL A 373 -4.11 -9.56 21.04
C VAL A 373 -3.53 -10.37 19.87
N VAL A 374 -4.18 -10.34 18.70
CA VAL A 374 -3.71 -11.05 17.51
C VAL A 374 -2.34 -10.53 17.07
N VAL A 375 -2.14 -9.20 17.02
CA VAL A 375 -0.83 -8.62 16.67
C VAL A 375 0.21 -8.90 17.75
N LEU A 376 -0.16 -8.89 19.02
CA LEU A 376 0.76 -9.20 20.12
C LEU A 376 1.24 -10.66 20.06
N ALA A 377 0.31 -11.61 19.87
CA ALA A 377 0.62 -13.02 19.70
C ALA A 377 1.52 -13.26 18.47
N ALA A 378 1.20 -12.60 17.36
CA ALA A 378 2.00 -12.61 16.15
C ALA A 378 3.42 -12.06 16.43
N THR A 379 3.54 -10.99 17.21
CA THR A 379 4.82 -10.38 17.57
C THR A 379 5.68 -11.32 18.43
N PHE A 380 5.08 -12.05 19.38
CA PHE A 380 5.80 -13.07 20.15
C PHE A 380 6.30 -14.22 19.27
N TRP A 381 5.48 -14.69 18.33
CA TRP A 381 5.90 -15.71 17.37
C TRP A 381 7.02 -15.19 16.46
N MET A 382 6.92 -13.96 15.98
CA MET A 382 7.96 -13.26 15.21
C MET A 382 9.27 -13.14 16.02
N GLY A 383 9.17 -12.97 17.35
CA GLY A 383 10.26 -13.07 18.31
C GLY A 383 11.00 -14.40 18.24
N LYS A 384 10.26 -15.51 18.28
CA LYS A 384 10.82 -16.87 18.20
C LYS A 384 11.48 -17.13 16.84
N LEU A 385 10.82 -16.78 15.74
CA LEU A 385 11.37 -16.91 14.39
C LEU A 385 12.65 -16.08 14.25
N GLY A 386 12.65 -14.84 14.75
CA GLY A 386 13.79 -13.92 14.66
C GLY A 386 15.05 -14.39 15.38
N LYS A 387 14.96 -15.26 16.39
CA LYS A 387 16.13 -15.87 17.05
C LYS A 387 16.83 -16.92 16.18
N GLN A 388 16.10 -17.52 15.24
CA GLN A 388 16.61 -18.58 14.37
C GLN A 388 17.19 -18.04 13.05
N ILE A 389 16.95 -16.76 12.74
CA ILE A 389 17.51 -16.10 11.55
C ILE A 389 18.97 -15.74 11.82
N LYS A 390 19.91 -16.44 11.18
CA LYS A 390 21.34 -16.13 11.23
C LYS A 390 21.61 -14.78 10.52
N PRO A 391 22.47 -13.91 11.06
CA PRO A 391 22.77 -12.60 10.47
C PRO A 391 23.41 -12.68 9.07
N GLU A 392 24.01 -13.81 8.71
CA GLU A 392 24.72 -14.01 7.42
C GLU A 392 23.86 -14.70 6.34
N CYS A 393 22.72 -15.31 6.69
CA CYS A 393 21.86 -16.00 5.72
C CYS A 393 20.83 -15.03 5.13
N THR A 394 21.24 -14.27 4.13
CA THR A 394 20.32 -13.65 3.19
C THR A 394 20.62 -14.17 1.79
N LEU A 395 19.60 -14.48 0.98
CA LEU A 395 19.75 -15.14 -0.34
C LEU A 395 20.62 -14.36 -1.34
N ALA A 396 20.94 -13.10 -1.05
CA ALA A 396 21.91 -12.31 -1.81
C ALA A 396 23.36 -12.80 -1.61
N ASN A 397 23.68 -13.36 -0.43
CA ASN A 397 24.93 -14.00 -0.11
C ASN A 397 24.65 -15.51 -0.02
N GLN A 398 24.75 -16.20 -1.15
CA GLN A 398 24.59 -17.66 -1.22
C GLN A 398 25.44 -18.34 -0.11
N CYS A 399 24.81 -19.20 0.69
CA CYS A 399 25.51 -20.37 1.23
C CYS A 399 25.44 -21.48 0.18
#